data_AF-F0VYQ6-F1
#
_entry.id   AF-F0VYQ6-F1
#
_cell.length_a   1.000
_cell.length_b   1.000
_cell.length_c   1.000
_cell.angle_alpha   90.00
_cell.angle_beta   90.00
_cell.angle_gamma   90.00
#
_symmetry.space_group_name_H-M   'P 1'
#
loop_
_entity.id
_entity.type
_entity.pdbx_description
1 polymer ?
#
loop_
_entity_poly.entity_id
_entity_poly.type
_entity_poly.pdbx_seq_one_letter_code
_entity_poly.pdbx_strand_id
1 'polypeptide(L)'
;MFRHFCHRKSNAFRCQTLCTKNRVDNANQTIETLFSYGEDVLRSPDAMDKVRLTFECKKKWDANEISSNLQNCSSNPPNFPARTIDYPRLYKPKEMPPMKEWNTTVPIAIFHALAHIELGAVDKYWDTFVRFDPKRYNLPQQFYHDFFKVAVDGARHFELVQNRLKELGSPYGALPLI
;
A
#
# COMPACT_ATOMS: atom_id res chain seq x y z
N MET A 1 -59.47 38.73 43.88
CA MET A 1 -60.47 38.38 42.84
C MET A 1 -59.90 37.23 42.03
N PHE A 2 -60.08 35.98 42.47
CA PHE A 2 -61.15 35.03 42.07
C PHE A 2 -60.97 34.37 40.69
N ARG A 3 -60.95 33.02 40.73
CA ARG A 3 -61.29 32.01 39.67
C ARG A 3 -60.17 31.66 38.67
N HIS A 4 -59.65 30.44 38.53
CA HIS A 4 -60.23 29.08 38.44
C HIS A 4 -61.33 28.96 37.35
N PHE A 5 -61.02 28.48 36.14
CA PHE A 5 -61.43 27.15 35.64
C PHE A 5 -61.05 26.91 34.16
N CYS A 6 -60.83 25.64 33.88
CA CYS A 6 -60.42 24.97 32.66
C CYS A 6 -61.61 24.69 31.71
N HIS A 7 -61.40 24.67 30.38
CA HIS A 7 -61.96 23.59 29.53
C HIS A 7 -61.39 23.50 28.09
N ARG A 8 -60.86 22.30 27.77
CA ARG A 8 -61.10 21.41 26.59
C ARG A 8 -61.12 22.04 25.19
N LYS A 9 -60.66 21.41 24.10
CA LYS A 9 -59.98 20.14 23.75
C LYS A 9 -59.74 20.30 22.23
N SER A 10 -58.59 19.88 21.68
CA SER A 10 -58.61 18.91 20.58
C SER A 10 -57.19 18.41 20.27
N ASN A 11 -57.12 17.10 20.15
CA ASN A 11 -55.98 16.31 19.73
C ASN A 11 -55.70 16.54 18.24
N ALA A 12 -54.44 16.47 17.82
CA ALA A 12 -54.00 15.50 16.80
C ALA A 12 -52.51 15.67 16.42
N PHE A 13 -51.74 14.61 16.70
CA PHE A 13 -50.64 14.05 15.88
C PHE A 13 -49.48 14.98 15.48
N ARG A 14 -48.33 14.92 16.17
CA ARG A 14 -47.24 13.92 16.01
C ARG A 14 -46.77 13.76 14.55
N CYS A 15 -45.68 14.45 14.20
CA CYS A 15 -44.53 13.84 13.53
C CYS A 15 -43.30 14.77 13.57
N GLN A 16 -42.56 14.76 14.67
CA GLN A 16 -41.14 15.12 14.66
C GLN A 16 -40.36 13.82 14.46
N THR A 17 -39.79 13.59 13.28
CA THR A 17 -38.57 12.77 13.17
C THR A 17 -37.82 13.13 11.89
N LEU A 18 -36.70 13.83 12.11
CA LEU A 18 -35.41 13.66 11.44
C LEU A 18 -35.45 13.43 9.92
N CYS A 19 -35.22 14.53 9.21
CA CYS A 19 -34.71 14.51 7.85
C CYS A 19 -33.29 13.91 7.87
N THR A 20 -33.16 12.59 7.86
CA THR A 20 -31.93 11.95 7.38
C THR A 20 -31.97 12.03 5.86
N LYS A 21 -31.40 13.12 5.32
CA LYS A 21 -30.96 13.12 3.93
C LYS A 21 -29.94 12.00 3.79
N ASN A 22 -30.39 10.86 3.27
CA ASN A 22 -29.54 9.88 2.62
C ASN A 22 -28.82 10.60 1.48
N ARG A 23 -27.64 11.13 1.80
CA ARG A 23 -26.67 11.53 0.80
C ARG A 23 -26.05 10.24 0.31
N VAL A 24 -26.60 9.72 -0.79
CA VAL A 24 -25.93 8.71 -1.61
C VAL A 24 -24.74 9.42 -2.24
N ASP A 25 -23.60 9.38 -1.55
CA ASP A 25 -22.32 9.81 -2.10
C ASP A 25 -21.88 8.76 -3.12
N ASN A 26 -22.31 8.97 -4.36
CA ASN A 26 -21.91 8.22 -5.54
C ASN A 26 -20.50 8.68 -5.96
N ALA A 27 -19.50 8.44 -5.11
CA ALA A 27 -18.10 8.52 -5.49
C ALA A 27 -17.72 7.16 -6.07
N ASN A 28 -17.05 7.13 -7.23
CA ASN A 28 -16.45 5.94 -7.83
C ASN A 28 -15.79 5.08 -6.75
N GLN A 29 -16.48 4.06 -6.24
CA GLN A 29 -15.87 3.05 -5.40
C GLN A 29 -15.04 2.20 -6.35
N THR A 30 -13.75 2.55 -6.48
CA THR A 30 -12.74 1.62 -6.97
C THR A 30 -12.86 0.38 -6.10
N ILE A 31 -13.37 -0.70 -6.70
CA ILE A 31 -13.44 -2.00 -6.03
C ILE A 31 -12.01 -2.34 -5.63
N GLU A 32 -11.77 -2.47 -4.33
CA GLU A 32 -10.46 -2.84 -3.81
C GLU A 32 -10.17 -4.28 -4.21
N THR A 33 -9.10 -4.46 -4.98
CA THR A 33 -8.64 -5.76 -5.49
C THR A 33 -7.15 -5.92 -5.21
N LEU A 34 -6.62 -7.14 -5.30
CA LEU A 34 -5.17 -7.34 -5.25
C LEU A 34 -4.45 -6.49 -6.31
N PHE A 35 -5.05 -6.32 -7.50
CA PHE A 35 -4.49 -5.53 -8.59
C PHE A 35 -4.46 -4.03 -8.28
N SER A 36 -5.53 -3.49 -7.68
CA SER A 36 -5.53 -2.07 -7.27
C SER A 36 -4.47 -1.80 -6.20
N TYR A 37 -4.29 -2.71 -5.22
CA TYR A 37 -3.21 -2.59 -4.24
C TYR A 37 -1.82 -2.66 -4.88
N GLY A 38 -1.60 -3.62 -5.80
CA GLY A 38 -0.31 -3.72 -6.50
C GLY A 38 0.02 -2.46 -7.29
N GLU A 39 -0.99 -1.89 -7.94
CA GLU A 39 -0.87 -0.60 -8.61
C GLU A 39 -0.54 0.56 -7.67
N ASP A 40 -1.21 0.65 -6.52
CA ASP A 40 -0.95 1.69 -5.51
C ASP A 40 0.45 1.56 -4.92
N VAL A 41 0.92 0.33 -4.67
CA VAL A 41 2.31 0.07 -4.25
C VAL A 41 3.29 0.57 -5.31
N LEU A 42 3.05 0.28 -6.59
CA LEU A 42 3.95 0.71 -7.66
C LEU A 42 3.91 2.22 -7.91
N ARG A 43 2.81 2.91 -7.60
CA ARG A 43 2.71 4.38 -7.69
C ARG A 43 3.23 5.10 -6.46
N SER A 44 3.33 4.43 -5.31
CA SER A 44 3.89 5.02 -4.11
C SER A 44 5.40 5.27 -4.26
N PRO A 45 5.89 6.51 -4.06
CA PRO A 45 7.33 6.79 -4.10
C PRO A 45 8.06 6.37 -2.82
N ASP A 46 7.38 6.43 -1.67
CA ASP A 46 7.96 6.15 -0.37
C ASP A 46 8.05 4.65 -0.08
N ALA A 47 9.20 4.23 0.44
CA ALA A 47 9.49 2.81 0.69
C ALA A 47 8.60 2.22 1.80
N MET A 48 8.30 3.00 2.84
CA MET A 48 7.42 2.52 3.92
C MET A 48 5.96 2.51 3.50
N ASP A 49 5.51 3.42 2.64
CA ASP A 49 4.17 3.34 2.08
C ASP A 49 3.97 2.08 1.24
N LYS A 50 4.99 1.66 0.46
CA LYS A 50 4.95 0.38 -0.28
C LYS A 50 4.77 -0.80 0.66
N VAL A 51 5.51 -0.83 1.78
CA VAL A 51 5.39 -1.88 2.80
C VAL A 51 4.03 -1.83 3.48
N ARG A 52 3.58 -0.65 3.92
CA ARG A 52 2.29 -0.44 4.57
C ARG A 52 1.14 -0.92 3.70
N LEU A 53 1.11 -0.51 2.43
CA LEU A 53 0.09 -0.94 1.46
C LEU A 53 0.13 -2.46 1.23
N THR A 54 1.32 -3.06 1.16
CA THR A 54 1.48 -4.51 1.03
C THR A 54 0.89 -5.26 2.23
N PHE A 55 1.14 -4.80 3.45
CA PHE A 55 0.57 -5.39 4.66
C PHE A 55 -0.92 -5.14 4.83
N GLU A 56 -1.40 -3.96 4.45
CA GLU A 56 -2.82 -3.64 4.43
C GLU A 56 -3.57 -4.61 3.49
N CYS A 57 -3.03 -4.80 2.28
CA CYS A 57 -3.53 -5.77 1.32
C CYS A 57 -3.55 -7.18 1.90
N LYS A 58 -2.45 -7.62 2.55
CA LYS A 58 -2.37 -8.93 3.21
C LYS A 58 -3.42 -9.10 4.30
N LYS A 59 -3.61 -8.09 5.14
CA LYS A 59 -4.62 -8.12 6.22
C LYS A 59 -6.03 -8.30 5.65
N LYS A 60 -6.39 -7.52 4.63
CA LYS A 60 -7.71 -7.62 3.98
C LYS A 60 -7.89 -8.92 3.23
N TRP A 61 -6.83 -9.41 2.60
CA TRP A 61 -6.81 -10.72 1.96
C TRP A 61 -7.09 -11.85 2.96
N ASP A 62 -6.40 -11.87 4.10
CA ASP A 62 -6.60 -12.87 5.16
C ASP A 62 -8.01 -12.81 5.78
N ALA A 63 -8.60 -11.62 5.81
CA ALA A 63 -9.97 -11.40 6.27
C ALA A 63 -11.03 -11.79 5.23
N ASN A 64 -10.64 -12.23 4.02
CA ASN A 64 -11.52 -12.46 2.87
C ASN A 64 -12.32 -11.20 2.44
N GLU A 65 -11.78 -10.00 2.71
CA GLU A 65 -12.38 -8.72 2.29
C GLU A 65 -12.03 -8.38 0.83
N ILE A 66 -10.97 -8.99 0.29
CA ILE A 66 -10.58 -8.89 -1.12
C ILE A 66 -10.93 -10.20 -1.83
N SER A 67 -11.63 -10.10 -2.97
CA SER A 67 -12.02 -11.28 -3.73
C SER A 67 -10.81 -12.02 -4.30
N SER A 68 -10.82 -13.35 -4.17
CA SER A 68 -9.88 -14.23 -4.87
C SER A 68 -10.23 -14.44 -6.35
N ASN A 69 -11.36 -13.92 -6.82
CA ASN A 69 -11.73 -13.98 -8.23
C ASN A 69 -11.00 -12.90 -9.02
N LEU A 70 -9.89 -13.29 -9.66
CA LEU A 70 -9.04 -12.40 -10.45
C LEU A 70 -9.61 -12.07 -11.84
N GLN A 71 -10.69 -12.74 -12.29
CA GLN A 71 -11.20 -12.61 -13.68
C GLN A 71 -11.83 -11.25 -13.99
N ASN A 72 -12.27 -10.50 -12.97
CA ASN A 72 -12.86 -9.18 -13.15
C ASN A 72 -11.88 -8.02 -12.92
N CYS A 73 -10.62 -8.32 -12.59
CA CYS A 73 -9.62 -7.30 -12.37
C CYS A 73 -9.18 -6.66 -13.70
N SER A 74 -8.76 -5.40 -13.66
CA SER A 74 -8.15 -4.70 -14.78
C SER A 74 -6.96 -3.94 -14.20
N SER A 75 -5.80 -4.07 -14.83
CA SER A 75 -4.56 -3.47 -14.33
C SER A 75 -4.03 -2.39 -15.29
N ASN A 76 -3.64 -1.24 -14.75
CA ASN A 76 -2.97 -0.16 -15.47
C ASN A 76 -1.67 0.28 -14.73
N PRO A 77 -0.67 -0.61 -14.59
CA PRO A 77 0.53 -0.28 -13.83
C PRO A 77 1.33 0.87 -14.45
N PRO A 78 2.05 1.67 -13.63
CA PRO A 78 2.97 2.67 -14.16
C PRO A 78 4.09 2.00 -14.98
N ASN A 79 4.77 2.74 -15.85
CA ASN A 79 5.88 2.20 -16.65
C ASN A 79 7.03 1.69 -15.77
N PHE A 80 7.29 2.36 -14.65
CA PHE A 80 8.28 1.98 -13.66
C PHE A 80 7.70 2.18 -12.26
N PRO A 81 8.11 1.37 -11.26
CA PRO A 81 7.79 1.64 -9.87
C PRO A 81 8.29 3.03 -9.46
N ALA A 82 7.43 3.81 -8.82
CA ALA A 82 7.78 5.12 -8.31
C ALA A 82 8.85 5.02 -7.21
N ARG A 83 9.67 6.07 -7.16
CA ARG A 83 10.78 6.26 -6.21
C ARG A 83 10.77 7.71 -5.74
N THR A 84 11.19 7.94 -4.51
CA THR A 84 11.54 9.29 -4.04
C THR A 84 12.66 9.86 -4.93
N ILE A 85 12.55 11.15 -5.26
CA ILE A 85 13.48 11.82 -6.18
C ILE A 85 14.88 11.98 -5.57
N ASP A 86 14.95 12.14 -4.25
CA ASP A 86 16.18 12.58 -3.59
C ASP A 86 17.06 11.43 -3.06
N TYR A 87 16.48 10.31 -2.61
CA TYR A 87 17.19 9.22 -1.94
C TYR A 87 16.54 7.83 -2.14
N PRO A 88 17.30 6.73 -2.25
CA PRO A 88 18.76 6.68 -2.40
C PRO A 88 19.24 7.31 -3.70
N ARG A 89 20.44 7.89 -3.70
CA ARG A 89 21.06 8.40 -4.93
C ARG A 89 21.38 7.22 -5.85
N LEU A 90 20.83 7.26 -7.06
CA LEU A 90 21.06 6.25 -8.10
C LEU A 90 22.33 6.56 -8.89
N TYR A 91 23.16 5.53 -9.11
CA TYR A 91 24.36 5.59 -9.94
C TYR A 91 24.32 4.50 -10.99
N LYS A 92 24.86 4.75 -12.19
CA LYS A 92 25.13 3.63 -13.09
C LYS A 92 26.21 2.73 -12.47
N PRO A 93 26.26 1.43 -12.82
CA PRO A 93 27.27 0.51 -12.29
C PRO A 93 28.72 1.02 -12.43
N LYS A 94 29.04 1.72 -13.53
CA LYS A 94 30.38 2.28 -13.78
C LYS A 94 30.67 3.58 -13.03
N GLU A 95 29.64 4.23 -12.50
CA GLU A 95 29.70 5.54 -11.83
C GLU A 95 29.62 5.39 -10.30
N MET A 96 29.41 4.17 -9.79
CA MET A 96 29.27 3.91 -8.35
C MET A 96 30.58 4.23 -7.61
N PRO A 97 30.57 5.16 -6.62
CA PRO A 97 31.75 5.48 -5.83
C PRO A 97 32.21 4.26 -5.01
N PRO A 98 33.52 4.08 -4.80
CA PRO A 98 34.04 2.99 -4.00
C PRO A 98 33.61 3.14 -2.53
N MET A 99 33.37 2.02 -1.85
CA MET A 99 32.85 1.99 -0.47
C MET A 99 33.66 2.82 0.53
N LYS A 100 34.98 2.96 0.33
CA LYS A 100 35.85 3.79 1.17
C LYS A 100 35.43 5.27 1.24
N GLU A 101 34.65 5.74 0.27
CA GLU A 101 34.14 7.13 0.20
C GLU A 101 32.77 7.32 0.86
N TRP A 102 32.13 6.24 1.33
CA TRP A 102 30.75 6.29 1.83
C TRP A 102 30.62 6.78 3.29
N ASN A 103 31.74 7.05 3.97
CA ASN A 103 31.79 7.48 5.38
C ASN A 103 30.87 6.65 6.31
N THR A 104 30.92 5.33 6.18
CA THR A 104 30.04 4.40 6.89
C THR A 104 30.78 3.14 7.33
N THR A 105 30.18 2.39 8.26
CA THR A 105 30.72 1.11 8.70
C THR A 105 30.28 -0.03 7.77
N VAL A 106 31.06 -1.10 7.71
CA VAL A 106 30.73 -2.29 6.89
C VAL A 106 29.34 -2.86 7.22
N PRO A 107 28.93 -3.03 8.49
CA PRO A 107 27.59 -3.50 8.81
C PRO A 107 26.48 -2.60 8.24
N ILE A 108 26.60 -1.26 8.37
CA ILE A 108 25.59 -0.33 7.86
C ILE A 108 25.49 -0.44 6.34
N ALA A 109 26.63 -0.51 5.62
CA ALA A 109 26.64 -0.68 4.18
C ALA A 109 25.96 -1.98 3.73
N ILE A 110 26.19 -3.09 4.43
CA ILE A 110 25.53 -4.37 4.15
C ILE A 110 24.01 -4.24 4.35
N PHE A 111 23.56 -3.63 5.45
CA PHE A 111 22.13 -3.44 5.69
C PHE A 111 21.46 -2.53 4.66
N HIS A 112 22.13 -1.48 4.17
CA HIS A 112 21.62 -0.68 3.06
C HIS A 112 21.49 -1.49 1.77
N ALA A 113 22.51 -2.27 1.43
CA ALA A 113 22.46 -3.16 0.26
C ALA A 113 21.30 -4.15 0.36
N LEU A 114 21.10 -4.76 1.54
CA LEU A 114 19.95 -5.63 1.81
C LEU A 114 18.63 -4.87 1.66
N ALA A 115 18.51 -3.66 2.22
CA ALA A 115 17.31 -2.86 2.09
C ALA A 115 16.96 -2.56 0.62
N HIS A 116 17.95 -2.25 -0.20
CA HIS A 116 17.74 -2.03 -1.63
C HIS A 116 17.30 -3.29 -2.37
N ILE A 117 17.88 -4.45 -2.02
CA ILE A 117 17.49 -5.74 -2.58
C ILE A 117 16.04 -6.06 -2.22
N GLU A 118 15.66 -5.94 -0.94
CA GLU A 118 14.32 -6.28 -0.47
C GLU A 118 13.25 -5.33 -1.02
N LEU A 119 13.51 -4.02 -1.05
CA LEU A 119 12.57 -3.07 -1.66
C LEU A 119 12.43 -3.34 -3.17
N GLY A 120 13.55 -3.55 -3.86
CA GLY A 120 13.55 -3.93 -5.27
C GLY A 120 12.79 -5.23 -5.54
N ALA A 121 12.80 -6.17 -4.59
CA ALA A 121 12.02 -7.40 -4.66
C ALA A 121 10.51 -7.10 -4.53
N VAL A 122 10.09 -6.29 -3.56
CA VAL A 122 8.69 -5.84 -3.42
C VAL A 122 8.18 -5.26 -4.73
N ASP A 123 8.92 -4.32 -5.34
CA ASP A 123 8.47 -3.73 -6.60
C ASP A 123 8.41 -4.74 -7.74
N LYS A 124 9.42 -5.62 -7.90
CA LYS A 124 9.43 -6.61 -8.98
C LYS A 124 8.30 -7.62 -8.87
N TYR A 125 7.97 -8.06 -7.65
CA TYR A 125 6.91 -9.03 -7.43
C TYR A 125 5.53 -8.41 -7.68
N TRP A 126 5.30 -7.19 -7.18
CA TRP A 126 4.06 -6.46 -7.50
C TRP A 126 3.95 -6.12 -8.98
N ASP A 127 5.05 -5.69 -9.62
CA ASP A 127 5.10 -5.39 -11.05
C ASP A 127 4.75 -6.62 -11.91
N THR A 128 5.32 -7.77 -11.57
CA THR A 128 4.98 -9.04 -12.22
C THR A 128 3.52 -9.40 -12.00
N PHE A 129 3.05 -9.31 -10.75
CA PHE A 129 1.66 -9.61 -10.40
C PHE A 129 0.67 -8.81 -11.25
N VAL A 130 0.88 -7.50 -11.36
CA VAL A 130 -0.07 -6.62 -12.06
C VAL A 130 0.09 -6.64 -13.58
N ARG A 131 1.29 -6.85 -14.14
CA ARG A 131 1.49 -6.83 -15.59
C ARG A 131 0.99 -8.10 -16.29
N PHE A 132 1.01 -9.22 -15.59
CA PHE A 132 0.50 -10.48 -16.11
C PHE A 132 -1.01 -10.62 -15.84
N ASP A 133 -1.81 -9.69 -16.38
CA ASP A 133 -3.28 -9.67 -16.23
C ASP A 133 -3.95 -11.03 -16.58
N PRO A 134 -4.74 -11.64 -15.67
CA PRO A 134 -5.45 -12.88 -15.89
C PRO A 134 -6.29 -12.89 -17.17
N LYS A 135 -6.91 -11.77 -17.55
CA LYS A 135 -7.74 -11.67 -18.77
C LYS A 135 -6.94 -11.90 -20.04
N ARG A 136 -5.66 -11.50 -20.03
CA ARG A 136 -4.78 -11.55 -21.19
C ARG A 136 -3.96 -12.83 -21.24
N TYR A 137 -3.45 -13.27 -20.10
CA TYR A 137 -2.48 -14.37 -20.04
C TYR A 137 -3.08 -15.70 -19.57
N ASN A 138 -4.29 -15.69 -18.99
CA ASN A 138 -4.98 -16.89 -18.50
C ASN A 138 -4.10 -17.80 -17.61
N LEU A 139 -3.30 -17.17 -16.74
CA LEU A 139 -2.40 -17.88 -15.82
C LEU A 139 -3.19 -18.48 -14.64
N PRO A 140 -2.72 -19.59 -14.05
CA PRO A 140 -3.38 -20.21 -12.91
C PRO A 140 -3.41 -19.29 -11.68
N GLN A 141 -4.44 -19.38 -10.84
CA GLN A 141 -4.53 -18.59 -9.59
C GLN A 141 -3.28 -18.74 -8.70
N GLN A 142 -2.65 -19.91 -8.71
CA GLN A 142 -1.43 -20.18 -7.95
C GLN A 142 -0.28 -19.23 -8.31
N PHE A 143 -0.14 -18.84 -9.59
CA PHE A 143 0.85 -17.87 -10.03
C PHE A 143 0.72 -16.56 -9.22
N TYR A 144 -0.49 -16.04 -9.13
CA TYR A 144 -0.78 -14.79 -8.43
C TYR A 144 -0.58 -14.93 -6.93
N HIS A 145 -1.02 -16.04 -6.33
CA HIS A 145 -0.77 -16.30 -4.91
C HIS A 145 0.72 -16.35 -4.58
N ASP A 146 1.52 -17.01 -5.41
CA ASP A 146 2.96 -17.14 -5.16
C ASP A 146 3.65 -15.78 -5.25
N PHE A 147 3.34 -14.97 -6.27
CA PHE A 147 3.87 -13.61 -6.40
C PHE A 147 3.42 -12.69 -5.26
N PHE A 148 2.15 -12.77 -4.86
CA PHE A 148 1.65 -12.01 -3.71
C PHE A 148 2.36 -12.41 -2.42
N LYS A 149 2.55 -13.71 -2.18
CA LYS A 149 3.27 -14.22 -1.02
C LYS A 149 4.70 -13.69 -0.96
N VAL A 150 5.45 -13.77 -2.05
CA VAL A 150 6.84 -13.28 -2.05
C VAL A 150 6.93 -11.75 -1.97
N ALA A 151 5.92 -11.02 -2.46
CA ALA A 151 5.82 -9.57 -2.25
C ALA A 151 5.66 -9.23 -0.76
N VAL A 152 4.81 -9.98 -0.05
CA VAL A 152 4.62 -9.82 1.41
C VAL A 152 5.88 -10.20 2.18
N ASP A 153 6.58 -11.26 1.79
CA ASP A 153 7.87 -11.63 2.40
C ASP A 153 8.95 -10.57 2.20
N GLY A 154 9.07 -10.01 0.99
CA GLY A 154 9.98 -8.90 0.71
C GLY A 154 9.66 -7.66 1.55
N ALA A 155 8.38 -7.33 1.73
CA ALA A 155 7.95 -6.21 2.56
C ALA A 155 8.33 -6.41 4.04
N ARG A 156 8.15 -7.63 4.55
CA ARG A 156 8.58 -8.03 5.91
C ARG A 156 10.08 -7.95 6.08
N HIS A 157 10.87 -8.46 5.13
CA HIS A 157 12.32 -8.36 5.20
C HIS A 157 12.80 -6.91 5.16
N PHE A 158 12.23 -6.09 4.29
CA PHE A 158 12.56 -4.67 4.22
C PHE A 158 12.29 -3.96 5.55
N GLU A 159 11.12 -4.17 6.15
CA GLU A 159 10.76 -3.57 7.44
C GLU A 159 11.77 -3.96 8.54
N LEU A 160 12.15 -5.24 8.62
CA LEU A 160 13.14 -5.73 9.59
C LEU A 160 14.51 -5.05 9.39
N VAL A 161 14.98 -4.99 8.13
CA VAL A 161 16.26 -4.36 7.79
C VAL A 161 16.21 -2.86 8.08
N GLN A 162 15.12 -2.17 7.74
CA GLN A 162 14.96 -0.75 8.02
C GLN A 162 14.92 -0.45 9.52
N ASN A 163 14.25 -1.28 10.32
CA ASN A 163 14.26 -1.12 11.77
C ASN A 163 15.66 -1.29 12.32
N ARG A 164 16.43 -2.26 11.82
CA ARG A 164 17.83 -2.42 12.21
C ARG A 164 18.70 -1.22 11.78
N LEU A 165 18.48 -0.68 10.60
CA LEU A 165 19.13 0.54 10.12
C LEU A 165 18.84 1.76 11.03
N LYS A 166 17.60 1.91 11.47
CA LYS A 166 17.20 2.96 12.44
C LYS A 166 17.93 2.80 13.77
N GLU A 167 18.04 1.59 14.31
CA GLU A 167 18.81 1.32 15.53
C GLU A 167 20.30 1.67 15.39
N LEU A 168 20.85 1.50 14.19
CA LEU A 168 22.23 1.88 13.86
C LEU A 168 22.38 3.38 13.52
N GLY A 169 21.32 4.17 13.61
CA GLY A 169 21.34 5.61 13.35
C GLY A 169 21.47 5.99 11.87
N SER A 170 21.13 5.09 10.94
CA SER A 170 21.23 5.34 9.50
C SER A 170 19.86 5.12 8.84
N PRO A 171 19.18 6.16 8.33
CA PRO A 171 17.89 5.98 7.66
C PRO A 171 18.08 5.33 6.29
N TYR A 172 17.09 4.55 5.82
CA TYR A 172 17.09 4.01 4.45
C TYR A 172 17.26 5.13 3.42
N GLY A 173 18.09 4.89 2.40
CA GLY A 173 18.39 5.89 1.37
C GLY A 173 19.61 6.78 1.67
N ALA A 174 20.18 6.69 2.87
CA ALA A 174 21.41 7.41 3.23
C ALA A 174 22.65 6.98 2.41
N LEU A 175 22.66 5.74 1.90
CA LEU A 175 23.71 5.23 1.02
C LEU A 175 23.20 5.09 -0.43
N PRO A 176 24.11 5.18 -1.42
CA PRO A 176 23.74 5.11 -2.83
C PRO A 176 23.33 3.70 -3.27
N LEU A 177 22.57 3.66 -4.36
CA LEU A 177 22.10 2.45 -5.04
C LEU A 177 22.52 2.48 -6.52
N ILE A 178 22.68 1.30 -7.12
CA ILE A 178 22.86 1.10 -8.57
C ILE A 178 21.50 0.99 -9.26
#